data_AF-A0A947FI69-F1
#
_entry.id   AF-A0A947FI69-F1
#
_cell.length_a   1.000
_cell.length_b   1.000
_cell.length_c   1.000
_cell.angle_alpha   90.00
_cell.angle_beta   90.00
_cell.angle_gamma   90.00
#
_symmetry.space_group_name_H-M   'P 1'
#
loop_
_entity.id
_entity.type
_entity.pdbx_description
1 polymer ?
#
loop_
_entity_poly.entity_id
_entity_poly.type
_entity_poly.pdbx_seq_one_letter_code
_entity_poly.pdbx_strand_id
1 'polypeptide(L)'
;AALHEIDGLDWREAPLADRSEVLRCHPADYFDRIEAAIPERDYVSLDADTHVSPGSLEAALRAVGGCAAAVDAVLSKEATTAFVAMRPPGHHAETSTAMGFCLFGNAAIAAKRALDHHGLDRVAVLDFDVHHGNGTQDLLWDEARTLFCSSHQMPLYPGTGGAHETGAHDNVVNAPLAPMTGGAEMRRAWGDIILPAVDDFAPELIIISAGFDAHQADPLANLNWTEDDFRWVTNAILDVAEAHSGGRVVSTLEGGYDLDALAASTAAHVGVLMERGK
;
A
#
# COMPACT_ATOMS: atom_id res chain seq x y z
N ALA A 1 15.28 7.98 9.70
CA ALA A 1 15.61 9.01 10.71
C ALA A 1 14.34 9.50 11.40
N ALA A 2 13.37 10.07 10.68
CA ALA A 2 12.16 10.65 11.27
C ALA A 2 11.38 9.73 12.23
N LEU A 3 11.19 8.45 11.90
CA LEU A 3 10.49 7.53 12.79
C LEU A 3 11.22 7.22 14.12
N HIS A 4 12.55 7.35 14.17
CA HIS A 4 13.30 7.14 15.42
C HIS A 4 13.08 8.27 16.44
N GLU A 5 12.52 9.40 16.00
CA GLU A 5 12.19 10.53 16.87
C GLU A 5 10.79 10.38 17.49
N ILE A 6 10.03 9.35 17.09
CA ILE A 6 8.71 9.04 17.66
C ILE A 6 8.90 8.07 18.83
N ASP A 7 8.78 8.61 20.05
CA ASP A 7 8.83 7.81 21.27
C ASP A 7 7.64 6.85 21.38
N GLY A 8 7.90 5.60 21.80
CA GLY A 8 6.86 4.62 22.12
C GLY A 8 6.49 3.65 20.99
N LEU A 9 7.15 3.71 19.84
CA LEU A 9 7.01 2.70 18.79
C LEU A 9 7.60 1.34 19.22
N ASP A 10 6.83 0.27 19.00
CA ASP A 10 7.32 -1.11 19.09
C ASP A 10 8.04 -1.49 17.78
N TRP A 11 9.37 -1.49 17.81
CA TRP A 11 10.20 -1.80 16.65
C TRP A 11 10.37 -3.31 16.48
N ARG A 12 9.94 -3.83 15.33
CA ARG A 12 10.09 -5.25 14.97
C ARG A 12 10.92 -5.39 13.69
N GLU A 13 11.80 -6.39 13.67
CA GLU A 13 12.50 -6.77 12.45
C GLU A 13 11.52 -7.51 11.52
N ALA A 14 11.38 -7.03 10.27
CA ALA A 14 10.55 -7.71 9.28
C ALA A 14 11.15 -9.09 8.96
N PRO A 15 10.41 -10.20 9.14
CA PRO A 15 10.95 -11.52 8.81
C PRO A 15 11.12 -11.68 7.29
N LEU A 16 11.91 -12.68 6.88
CA LEU A 16 11.91 -13.11 5.47
C LEU A 16 10.62 -13.87 5.18
N ALA A 17 9.91 -13.48 4.11
CA ALA A 17 8.80 -14.26 3.60
C ALA A 17 9.29 -15.58 2.98
N ASP A 18 8.56 -16.65 3.25
CA ASP A 18 8.65 -17.87 2.46
C ASP A 18 8.09 -17.61 1.05
N ARG A 19 8.63 -18.33 0.05
CA ARG A 19 8.11 -18.30 -1.32
C ARG A 19 6.59 -18.46 -1.38
N SER A 20 6.02 -19.32 -0.53
CA SER A 20 4.57 -19.56 -0.49
C SER A 20 3.72 -18.32 -0.19
N GLU A 21 4.26 -17.33 0.51
CA GLU A 21 3.55 -16.07 0.76
C GLU A 21 3.45 -15.24 -0.52
N VAL A 22 4.52 -15.17 -1.32
CA VAL A 22 4.49 -14.51 -2.64
C VAL A 22 3.51 -15.22 -3.58
N LEU A 23 3.43 -16.55 -3.49
CA LEU A 23 2.55 -17.36 -4.33
C LEU A 23 1.04 -17.19 -4.05
N ARG A 24 0.66 -16.42 -3.02
CA ARG A 24 -0.75 -16.04 -2.78
C ARG A 24 -1.29 -15.12 -3.89
N CYS A 25 -0.40 -14.34 -4.52
CA CYS A 25 -0.75 -13.34 -5.53
C CYS A 25 -0.08 -13.64 -6.88
N HIS A 26 1.17 -14.09 -6.86
CA HIS A 26 1.95 -14.27 -8.08
C HIS A 26 2.13 -15.75 -8.42
N PRO A 27 2.10 -16.14 -9.70
CA PRO A 27 2.35 -17.50 -10.09
C PRO A 27 3.83 -17.89 -9.89
N ALA A 28 4.09 -19.19 -9.80
CA ALA A 28 5.41 -19.73 -9.48
C ALA A 28 6.49 -19.30 -10.48
N ASP A 29 6.14 -19.24 -11.77
CA ASP A 29 7.02 -18.81 -12.85
C ASP A 29 7.35 -17.31 -12.82
N TYR A 30 6.46 -16.46 -12.28
CA TYR A 30 6.80 -15.07 -12.00
C TYR A 30 7.90 -14.97 -10.94
N PHE A 31 7.73 -15.66 -9.81
CA PHE A 31 8.74 -15.70 -8.76
C PHE A 31 10.09 -16.20 -9.30
N ASP A 32 10.08 -17.32 -10.03
CA ASP A 32 11.30 -17.92 -10.59
C ASP A 32 12.01 -16.95 -11.56
N ARG A 33 11.26 -16.17 -12.36
CA ARG A 33 11.85 -15.15 -13.24
C ARG A 33 12.51 -14.01 -12.47
N ILE A 34 11.88 -13.53 -11.40
CA ILE A 34 12.46 -12.48 -10.54
C ILE A 34 13.73 -12.99 -9.84
N GLU A 35 13.67 -14.20 -9.27
CA GLU A 35 14.82 -14.83 -8.62
C GLU A 35 16.00 -15.03 -9.58
N ALA A 36 15.72 -15.54 -10.80
CA ALA A 36 16.74 -15.74 -11.82
C ALA A 36 17.33 -14.42 -12.38
N ALA A 37 16.62 -13.31 -12.25
CA ALA A 37 17.08 -12.00 -12.72
C ALA A 37 18.03 -11.31 -11.74
N ILE A 38 18.12 -11.76 -10.48
CA ILE A 38 19.01 -11.15 -9.48
C ILE A 38 20.48 -11.34 -9.89
N PRO A 39 21.24 -10.26 -10.13
CA PRO A 39 22.62 -10.38 -10.56
C PRO A 39 23.54 -10.63 -9.37
N GLU A 40 24.71 -11.23 -9.59
CA GLU A 40 25.74 -11.38 -8.56
C GLU A 40 26.42 -10.04 -8.19
N ARG A 41 26.42 -9.06 -9.11
CA ARG A 41 27.04 -7.73 -8.97
C ARG A 41 26.26 -6.68 -9.78
N ASP A 42 26.49 -5.41 -9.48
CA ASP A 42 25.88 -4.25 -10.16
C ASP A 42 24.35 -4.31 -10.14
N TYR A 43 23.69 -3.92 -11.22
CA TYR A 43 22.24 -3.96 -11.36
C TYR A 43 21.82 -4.37 -12.77
N VAL A 44 20.62 -4.93 -12.90
CA VAL A 44 19.96 -5.22 -14.18
C VAL A 44 18.59 -4.56 -14.20
N SER A 45 18.14 -4.17 -15.38
CA SER A 45 16.81 -3.62 -15.62
C SER A 45 15.84 -4.76 -15.93
N LEU A 46 14.71 -4.80 -15.21
CA LEU A 46 13.58 -5.68 -15.50
C LEU A 46 12.65 -5.03 -16.53
N ASP A 47 12.48 -3.72 -16.41
CA ASP A 47 11.80 -2.86 -17.38
C ASP A 47 12.47 -1.46 -17.42
N ALA A 48 11.78 -0.43 -17.92
CA ALA A 48 12.35 0.90 -18.09
C ALA A 48 12.76 1.59 -16.77
N ASP A 49 12.10 1.29 -15.65
CA ASP A 49 12.28 2.00 -14.38
C ASP A 49 12.56 1.07 -13.18
N THR A 50 12.27 -0.22 -13.31
CA THR A 50 12.44 -1.25 -12.30
C THR A 50 13.76 -1.98 -12.48
N HIS A 51 14.63 -1.83 -11.49
CA HIS A 51 15.98 -2.38 -11.49
C HIS A 51 16.20 -3.28 -10.28
N VAL A 52 16.99 -4.33 -10.45
CA VAL A 52 17.38 -5.25 -9.37
C VAL A 52 18.89 -5.36 -9.25
N SER A 53 19.35 -5.59 -8.03
CA SER A 53 20.75 -5.71 -7.61
C SER A 53 20.89 -6.94 -6.69
N PRO A 54 22.10 -7.35 -6.25
CA PRO A 54 22.29 -8.58 -5.48
C PRO A 54 21.42 -8.72 -4.23
N GLY A 55 21.07 -7.61 -3.57
CA GLY A 55 20.24 -7.61 -2.36
C GLY A 55 18.73 -7.46 -2.60
N SER A 56 18.29 -7.27 -3.85
CA SER A 56 16.91 -6.88 -4.15
C SER A 56 15.88 -7.95 -3.78
N LEU A 57 16.16 -9.24 -3.99
CA LEU A 57 15.24 -10.31 -3.63
C LEU A 57 15.08 -10.43 -2.11
N GLU A 58 16.18 -10.36 -1.36
CA GLU A 58 16.11 -10.37 0.11
C GLU A 58 15.28 -9.19 0.63
N ALA A 59 15.53 -7.98 0.11
CA ALA A 59 14.78 -6.78 0.47
C ALA A 59 13.27 -6.93 0.15
N ALA A 60 12.92 -7.44 -1.02
CA ALA A 60 11.53 -7.68 -1.41
C ALA A 60 10.85 -8.74 -0.54
N LEU A 61 11.55 -9.83 -0.21
CA LEU A 61 11.02 -10.86 0.70
C LEU A 61 10.87 -10.35 2.13
N ARG A 62 11.69 -9.40 2.58
CA ARG A 62 11.50 -8.70 3.85
C ARG A 62 10.29 -7.76 3.80
N ALA A 63 10.02 -7.09 2.68
CA ALA A 63 8.82 -6.27 2.52
C ALA A 63 7.55 -7.13 2.62
N VAL A 64 7.49 -8.24 1.87
CA VAL A 64 6.40 -9.21 1.95
C VAL A 64 6.27 -9.80 3.36
N GLY A 65 7.38 -10.21 3.97
CA GLY A 65 7.38 -10.82 5.29
C GLY A 65 6.98 -9.86 6.41
N GLY A 66 7.39 -8.59 6.30
CA GLY A 66 6.94 -7.51 7.18
C GLY A 66 5.44 -7.29 7.11
N CYS A 67 4.87 -7.26 5.90
CA CYS A 67 3.42 -7.16 5.70
C CYS A 67 2.68 -8.37 6.27
N ALA A 68 3.17 -9.58 6.04
CA ALA A 68 2.60 -10.80 6.59
C ALA A 68 2.60 -10.79 8.14
N ALA A 69 3.74 -10.42 8.74
CA ALA A 69 3.88 -10.35 10.19
C ALA A 69 3.03 -9.22 10.82
N ALA A 70 2.86 -8.10 10.13
CA ALA A 70 2.00 -7.00 10.57
C ALA A 70 0.52 -7.43 10.61
N VAL A 71 0.05 -8.15 9.58
CA VAL A 71 -1.30 -8.75 9.57
C VAL A 71 -1.46 -9.73 10.73
N ASP A 72 -0.48 -10.61 10.96
CA ASP A 72 -0.53 -11.55 12.08
C ASP A 72 -0.61 -10.83 13.44
N ALA A 73 0.21 -9.81 13.66
CA ALA A 73 0.25 -9.05 14.92
C ALA A 73 -1.08 -8.30 15.17
N VAL A 74 -1.66 -7.70 14.13
CA VAL A 74 -2.94 -6.97 14.25
C VAL A 74 -4.11 -7.92 14.50
N LEU A 75 -4.19 -9.04 13.79
CA LEU A 75 -5.30 -10.00 13.95
C LEU A 75 -5.18 -10.84 15.23
N SER A 76 -3.97 -11.08 15.72
CA SER A 76 -3.73 -11.71 17.03
C SER A 76 -3.86 -10.77 18.22
N LYS A 77 -4.12 -9.48 17.98
CA LYS A 77 -4.27 -8.41 18.99
C LYS A 77 -2.98 -8.10 19.77
N GLU A 78 -1.83 -8.40 19.17
CA GLU A 78 -0.53 -7.93 19.68
C GLU A 78 -0.31 -6.43 19.40
N ALA A 79 -0.96 -5.92 18.35
CA ALA A 79 -1.02 -4.51 18.00
C ALA A 79 -2.42 -4.18 17.46
N THR A 80 -2.81 -2.90 17.51
CA THR A 80 -4.03 -2.42 16.85
C THR A 80 -3.72 -1.94 15.44
N THR A 81 -2.60 -1.22 15.29
CA THR A 81 -2.10 -0.70 14.03
C THR A 81 -0.65 -1.11 13.81
N ALA A 82 -0.22 -1.24 12.56
CA ALA A 82 1.16 -1.51 12.20
C ALA A 82 1.58 -0.73 10.95
N PHE A 83 2.83 -0.26 10.91
CA PHE A 83 3.43 0.38 9.74
C PHE A 83 4.68 -0.39 9.29
N VAL A 84 4.67 -0.87 8.04
CA VAL A 84 5.75 -1.63 7.43
C VAL A 84 6.63 -0.67 6.63
N ALA A 85 7.71 -0.22 7.26
CA ALA A 85 8.66 0.73 6.69
C ALA A 85 9.70 0.06 5.76
N MET A 86 9.25 -0.83 4.87
CA MET A 86 10.12 -1.60 3.98
C MET A 86 10.17 -1.01 2.56
N ARG A 87 11.28 -1.25 1.87
CA ARG A 87 11.44 -1.05 0.43
C ARG A 87 12.05 -2.33 -0.16
N PRO A 88 11.73 -2.73 -1.41
CA PRO A 88 10.96 -2.01 -2.44
C PRO A 88 9.44 -1.92 -2.17
N PRO A 89 8.74 -0.97 -2.86
CA PRO A 89 7.28 -0.86 -2.84
C PRO A 89 6.61 -2.05 -3.55
N GLY A 90 5.28 -2.08 -3.59
CA GLY A 90 4.51 -3.21 -4.13
C GLY A 90 3.30 -2.88 -5.00
N HIS A 91 2.66 -1.72 -4.88
CA HIS A 91 1.33 -1.50 -5.48
C HIS A 91 1.26 -1.51 -7.02
N HIS A 92 2.39 -1.47 -7.73
CA HIS A 92 2.48 -1.59 -9.19
C HIS A 92 2.76 -3.00 -9.70
N ALA A 93 3.16 -3.94 -8.85
CA ALA A 93 3.47 -5.31 -9.28
C ALA A 93 2.18 -6.07 -9.63
N GLU A 94 1.93 -6.28 -10.91
CA GLU A 94 0.80 -7.07 -11.41
C GLU A 94 1.03 -8.57 -11.21
N THR A 95 0.04 -9.38 -11.54
CA THR A 95 0.08 -10.85 -11.42
C THR A 95 1.37 -11.43 -11.99
N SER A 96 1.84 -10.95 -13.14
CA SER A 96 3.02 -11.52 -13.83
C SER A 96 4.00 -10.47 -14.38
N THR A 97 3.92 -9.22 -13.90
CA THR A 97 4.72 -8.08 -14.36
C THR A 97 5.28 -7.31 -13.18
N ALA A 98 6.61 -7.21 -13.08
CA ALA A 98 7.29 -6.26 -12.20
C ALA A 98 7.40 -4.92 -12.93
N MET A 99 6.98 -3.83 -12.29
CA MET A 99 6.97 -2.49 -12.89
C MET A 99 6.87 -1.41 -11.80
N GLY A 100 7.20 -0.16 -12.12
CA GLY A 100 7.05 0.96 -11.19
C GLY A 100 7.81 0.74 -9.88
N PHE A 101 9.04 0.22 -9.98
CA PHE A 101 9.91 -0.15 -8.87
C PHE A 101 9.43 -1.34 -8.01
N CYS A 102 8.27 -1.92 -8.31
CA CYS A 102 7.63 -2.96 -7.51
C CYS A 102 7.98 -4.36 -8.02
N LEU A 103 8.40 -5.25 -7.11
CA LEU A 103 8.69 -6.65 -7.43
C LEU A 103 7.56 -7.60 -7.03
N PHE A 104 6.91 -7.35 -5.89
CA PHE A 104 5.80 -8.17 -5.39
C PHE A 104 4.71 -7.26 -4.82
N GLY A 105 3.43 -7.64 -4.99
CA GLY A 105 2.28 -6.90 -4.53
C GLY A 105 2.10 -6.96 -3.01
N ASN A 106 2.93 -6.23 -2.26
CA ASN A 106 3.00 -6.28 -0.79
C ASN A 106 1.62 -6.18 -0.11
N ALA A 107 0.84 -5.14 -0.44
CA ALA A 107 -0.49 -4.92 0.13
C ALA A 107 -1.52 -5.99 -0.28
N ALA A 108 -1.48 -6.43 -1.54
CA ALA A 108 -2.35 -7.50 -2.04
C ALA A 108 -2.04 -8.85 -1.38
N ILE A 109 -0.76 -9.18 -1.19
CA ILE A 109 -0.33 -10.39 -0.47
C ILE A 109 -0.79 -10.34 0.99
N ALA A 110 -0.67 -9.19 1.64
CA ALA A 110 -1.20 -9.00 2.99
C ALA A 110 -2.72 -9.22 3.05
N ALA A 111 -3.47 -8.74 2.06
CA ALA A 111 -4.91 -8.96 1.96
C ALA A 111 -5.23 -10.46 1.80
N LYS A 112 -4.58 -11.14 0.86
CA LYS A 112 -4.74 -12.59 0.66
C LYS A 112 -4.32 -13.40 1.87
N ARG A 113 -3.32 -12.97 2.64
CA ARG A 113 -2.96 -13.61 3.91
C ARG A 113 -4.10 -13.47 4.92
N ALA A 114 -4.64 -12.27 5.11
CA ALA A 114 -5.75 -12.04 6.03
C ALA A 114 -6.98 -12.90 5.67
N LEU A 115 -7.28 -13.04 4.37
CA LEU A 115 -8.36 -13.88 3.87
C LEU A 115 -8.07 -15.39 4.05
N ASP A 116 -6.97 -15.87 3.48
CA ASP A 116 -6.77 -17.31 3.29
C ASP A 116 -6.08 -17.99 4.48
N HIS A 117 -5.33 -17.23 5.30
CA HIS A 117 -4.69 -17.76 6.52
C HIS A 117 -5.51 -17.48 7.78
N HIS A 118 -6.03 -16.25 7.94
CA HIS A 118 -6.81 -15.86 9.12
C HIS A 118 -8.32 -16.01 8.95
N GLY A 119 -8.81 -16.28 7.74
CA GLY A 119 -10.22 -16.58 7.49
C GLY A 119 -11.14 -15.37 7.54
N LEU A 120 -10.64 -14.17 7.26
CA LEU A 120 -11.49 -12.99 7.12
C LEU A 120 -12.35 -13.10 5.85
N ASP A 121 -13.54 -12.53 5.88
CA ASP A 121 -14.48 -12.49 4.77
C ASP A 121 -14.39 -11.16 3.99
N ARG A 122 -13.92 -10.08 4.63
CA ARG A 122 -13.85 -8.74 4.02
C ARG A 122 -12.58 -7.98 4.40
N VAL A 123 -11.72 -7.70 3.43
CA VAL A 123 -10.49 -6.92 3.61
C VAL A 123 -10.44 -5.76 2.61
N ALA A 124 -10.28 -4.54 3.09
CA ALA A 124 -10.13 -3.36 2.22
C ALA A 124 -8.65 -3.01 2.05
N VAL A 125 -8.24 -2.67 0.83
CA VAL A 125 -6.93 -2.09 0.51
C VAL A 125 -7.14 -0.67 0.01
N LEU A 126 -6.63 0.32 0.75
CA LEU A 126 -6.80 1.74 0.46
C LEU A 126 -5.46 2.34 0.05
N ASP A 127 -5.39 2.89 -1.15
CA ASP A 127 -4.17 3.41 -1.75
C ASP A 127 -4.26 4.93 -1.91
N PHE A 128 -3.38 5.65 -1.22
CA PHE A 128 -3.21 7.09 -1.36
C PHE A 128 -1.87 7.49 -2.00
N ASP A 129 -1.07 6.52 -2.46
CA ASP A 129 0.06 6.81 -3.35
C ASP A 129 -0.46 7.60 -4.57
N VAL A 130 0.34 8.56 -5.04
CA VAL A 130 -0.09 9.45 -6.11
C VAL A 130 -0.24 8.73 -7.44
N HIS A 131 0.41 7.58 -7.61
CA HIS A 131 0.30 6.73 -8.78
C HIS A 131 -0.81 5.71 -8.59
N HIS A 132 -1.46 5.31 -9.69
CA HIS A 132 -2.48 4.28 -9.60
C HIS A 132 -1.85 2.94 -9.21
N GLY A 133 -2.30 2.34 -8.10
CA GLY A 133 -1.94 0.98 -7.66
C GLY A 133 -2.47 -0.13 -8.59
N ASN A 134 -2.08 -0.10 -9.86
CA ASN A 134 -2.53 -1.02 -10.91
C ASN A 134 -2.21 -2.48 -10.60
N GLY A 135 -1.11 -2.76 -9.89
CA GLY A 135 -0.74 -4.10 -9.48
C GLY A 135 -1.68 -4.64 -8.42
N THR A 136 -1.99 -3.85 -7.39
CA THR A 136 -3.00 -4.20 -6.39
C THR A 136 -4.38 -4.40 -7.04
N GLN A 137 -4.76 -3.52 -7.98
CA GLN A 137 -6.00 -3.66 -8.74
C GLN A 137 -6.04 -4.98 -9.53
N ASP A 138 -4.99 -5.31 -10.27
CA ASP A 138 -4.89 -6.54 -11.07
C ASP A 138 -4.96 -7.80 -10.19
N LEU A 139 -4.16 -7.83 -9.11
CA LEU A 139 -4.07 -8.96 -8.19
C LEU A 139 -5.37 -9.25 -7.43
N LEU A 140 -6.20 -8.21 -7.21
CA LEU A 140 -7.47 -8.31 -6.49
C LEU A 140 -8.69 -8.21 -7.41
N TRP A 141 -8.51 -8.11 -8.72
CA TRP A 141 -9.58 -7.87 -9.70
C TRP A 141 -10.74 -8.85 -9.57
N ASP A 142 -10.45 -10.15 -9.38
CA ASP A 142 -11.41 -11.25 -9.27
C ASP A 142 -11.48 -11.83 -7.85
N GLU A 143 -11.41 -10.97 -6.82
CA GLU A 143 -11.55 -11.37 -5.41
C GLU A 143 -12.71 -10.61 -4.72
N ALA A 144 -13.89 -11.22 -4.72
CA ALA A 144 -15.12 -10.63 -4.15
C ALA A 144 -15.04 -10.33 -2.64
N ARG A 145 -14.09 -10.92 -1.91
CA ARG A 145 -13.86 -10.67 -0.48
C ARG A 145 -12.97 -9.44 -0.22
N THR A 146 -12.55 -8.74 -1.26
CA THR A 146 -11.75 -7.52 -1.13
C THR A 146 -12.49 -6.30 -1.63
N LEU A 147 -12.06 -5.12 -1.18
CA LEU A 147 -12.36 -3.85 -1.79
C LEU A 147 -11.04 -3.11 -1.99
N PHE A 148 -10.69 -2.79 -3.23
CA PHE A 148 -9.55 -1.93 -3.54
C PHE A 148 -10.04 -0.51 -3.85
N CYS A 149 -9.52 0.48 -3.14
CA CYS A 149 -9.82 1.88 -3.41
C CYS A 149 -8.53 2.65 -3.64
N SER A 150 -8.47 3.48 -4.68
CA SER A 150 -7.31 4.32 -4.97
C SER A 150 -7.72 5.76 -5.31
N SER A 151 -7.03 6.73 -4.72
CA SER A 151 -7.00 8.10 -5.23
C SER A 151 -5.61 8.39 -5.75
N HIS A 152 -5.50 8.73 -7.03
CA HIS A 152 -4.22 8.92 -7.71
C HIS A 152 -4.34 10.05 -8.73
N GLN A 153 -3.22 10.65 -9.11
CA GLN A 153 -3.21 11.63 -10.19
C GLN A 153 -3.54 10.94 -11.52
N MET A 154 -4.49 11.50 -12.27
CA MET A 154 -4.80 11.04 -13.62
C MET A 154 -4.90 12.23 -14.60
N PRO A 155 -4.21 12.16 -15.76
CA PRO A 155 -3.27 11.13 -16.17
C PRO A 155 -1.93 11.21 -15.40
N LEU A 156 -1.34 10.05 -15.11
CA LEU A 156 0.05 9.87 -14.66
C LEU A 156 0.46 8.43 -14.98
N TYR A 157 1.20 7.76 -14.09
CA TYR A 157 1.65 6.40 -14.25
C TYR A 157 0.61 5.41 -13.69
N PRO A 158 0.36 4.28 -14.37
CA PRO A 158 0.84 3.90 -15.70
C PRO A 158 -0.10 4.34 -16.85
N GLY A 159 -1.10 5.18 -16.55
CA GLY A 159 -2.15 5.58 -17.49
C GLY A 159 -3.45 4.77 -17.36
N THR A 160 -3.61 4.03 -16.26
CA THR A 160 -4.82 3.27 -15.86
C THR A 160 -5.47 3.91 -14.63
N GLY A 161 -6.49 3.28 -14.04
CA GLY A 161 -7.16 3.77 -12.83
C GLY A 161 -8.37 4.65 -13.12
N GLY A 162 -8.97 4.49 -14.30
CA GLY A 162 -10.20 5.20 -14.62
C GLY A 162 -11.35 4.80 -13.69
N ALA A 163 -12.23 5.75 -13.35
CA ALA A 163 -13.42 5.49 -12.51
C ALA A 163 -14.43 4.46 -13.09
N HIS A 164 -14.22 4.00 -14.34
CA HIS A 164 -15.03 2.98 -14.99
C HIS A 164 -14.47 1.56 -14.81
N GLU A 165 -13.27 1.42 -14.22
CA GLU A 165 -12.64 0.16 -13.87
C GLU A 165 -13.16 -0.25 -12.49
N THR A 166 -14.14 -1.17 -12.43
CA THR A 166 -14.85 -1.52 -11.19
C THR A 166 -14.56 -2.93 -10.66
N GLY A 167 -13.62 -3.66 -11.27
CA GLY A 167 -13.31 -5.05 -10.90
C GLY A 167 -14.37 -6.04 -11.39
N ALA A 168 -14.18 -7.34 -11.13
CA ALA A 168 -15.12 -8.38 -11.55
C ALA A 168 -16.37 -8.47 -10.65
N HIS A 169 -16.30 -7.89 -9.45
CA HIS A 169 -17.33 -7.99 -8.41
C HIS A 169 -17.77 -6.62 -7.86
N ASP A 170 -17.59 -5.55 -8.64
CA ASP A 170 -17.75 -4.16 -8.17
C ASP A 170 -16.88 -3.84 -6.94
N ASN A 171 -15.70 -4.47 -6.89
CA ASN A 171 -14.77 -4.46 -5.78
C ASN A 171 -13.58 -3.50 -5.97
N VAL A 172 -13.63 -2.64 -6.99
CA VAL A 172 -12.62 -1.61 -7.26
C VAL A 172 -13.29 -0.24 -7.33
N VAL A 173 -12.72 0.73 -6.61
CA VAL A 173 -13.19 2.12 -6.58
C VAL A 173 -12.02 3.06 -6.84
N ASN A 174 -11.97 3.61 -8.04
CA ASN A 174 -10.98 4.62 -8.41
C ASN A 174 -11.57 6.04 -8.32
N ALA A 175 -10.86 6.92 -7.61
CA ALA A 175 -11.20 8.34 -7.49
C ALA A 175 -10.04 9.21 -8.04
N PRO A 176 -9.90 9.31 -9.37
CA PRO A 176 -8.79 10.03 -10.00
C PRO A 176 -8.83 11.52 -9.67
N LEU A 177 -7.65 12.08 -9.42
CA LEU A 177 -7.40 13.48 -9.12
C LEU A 177 -6.70 14.17 -10.30
N ALA A 178 -7.15 15.37 -10.65
CA ALA A 178 -6.49 16.16 -11.67
C ALA A 178 -5.12 16.68 -11.15
N PRO A 179 -4.11 16.86 -12.02
CA PRO A 179 -2.88 17.54 -11.64
C PRO A 179 -3.17 18.94 -11.09
N MET A 180 -2.27 19.42 -10.23
CA MET A 180 -2.33 20.70 -9.51
C MET A 180 -3.43 20.81 -8.45
N THR A 181 -4.16 19.74 -8.17
CA THR A 181 -5.15 19.70 -7.08
C THR A 181 -4.48 19.42 -5.73
N GLY A 182 -5.14 19.78 -4.61
CA GLY A 182 -4.58 19.64 -3.27
C GLY A 182 -5.56 19.00 -2.29
N GLY A 183 -5.35 19.29 -1.01
CA GLY A 183 -6.14 18.72 0.09
C GLY A 183 -7.66 18.87 -0.03
N ALA A 184 -8.17 19.94 -0.65
CA ALA A 184 -9.60 20.15 -0.80
C ALA A 184 -10.25 19.15 -1.77
N GLU A 185 -9.62 18.89 -2.91
CA GLU A 185 -10.08 17.90 -3.89
C GLU A 185 -9.89 16.48 -3.37
N MET A 186 -8.75 16.21 -2.71
CA MET A 186 -8.52 14.94 -2.01
C MET A 186 -9.64 14.64 -1.03
N ARG A 187 -10.01 15.59 -0.15
CA ARG A 187 -11.04 15.37 0.87
C ARG A 187 -12.41 15.08 0.27
N ARG A 188 -12.73 15.63 -0.91
CA ARG A 188 -13.95 15.28 -1.65
C ARG A 188 -13.86 13.88 -2.25
N ALA A 189 -12.74 13.54 -2.90
CA ALA A 189 -12.54 12.20 -3.45
C ALA A 189 -12.65 11.12 -2.36
N TRP A 190 -12.05 11.36 -1.20
CA TRP A 190 -12.13 10.44 -0.07
C TRP A 190 -13.49 10.48 0.63
N GLY A 191 -14.00 11.66 0.97
CA GLY A 191 -15.23 11.82 1.74
C GLY A 191 -16.51 11.49 0.98
N ASP A 192 -16.54 11.74 -0.33
CA ASP A 192 -17.76 11.60 -1.14
C ASP A 192 -17.78 10.28 -1.94
N ILE A 193 -16.62 9.62 -2.14
CA ILE A 193 -16.50 8.43 -3.01
C ILE A 193 -15.88 7.24 -2.26
N ILE A 194 -14.63 7.36 -1.82
CA ILE A 194 -13.88 6.21 -1.26
C ILE A 194 -14.44 5.77 0.08
N LEU A 195 -14.48 6.66 1.09
CA LEU A 195 -14.87 6.29 2.46
C LEU A 195 -16.31 5.79 2.55
N PRO A 196 -17.32 6.33 1.82
CA PRO A 196 -18.64 5.73 1.75
C PRO A 196 -18.63 4.28 1.23
N ALA A 197 -17.85 3.98 0.18
CA ALA A 197 -17.75 2.62 -0.34
C ALA A 197 -17.09 1.66 0.68
N VAL A 198 -16.09 2.14 1.43
CA VAL A 198 -15.45 1.35 2.49
C VAL A 198 -16.40 1.12 3.67
N ASP A 199 -17.19 2.12 4.04
CA ASP A 199 -18.20 2.01 5.11
C ASP A 199 -19.27 0.97 4.74
N ASP A 200 -19.79 1.03 3.50
CA ASP A 200 -20.77 0.06 2.98
C ASP A 200 -20.20 -1.37 2.91
N PHE A 201 -18.91 -1.50 2.58
CA PHE A 201 -18.22 -2.79 2.54
C PHE A 201 -17.96 -3.39 3.94
N ALA A 202 -17.93 -2.56 4.98
CA ALA A 202 -17.73 -2.97 6.38
C ALA A 202 -16.55 -3.94 6.58
N PRO A 203 -15.30 -3.53 6.27
CA PRO A 203 -14.14 -4.39 6.30
C PRO A 203 -13.79 -4.88 7.71
N GLU A 204 -13.22 -6.08 7.79
CA GLU A 204 -12.71 -6.67 9.04
C GLU A 204 -11.24 -6.35 9.28
N LEU A 205 -10.54 -5.86 8.26
CA LEU A 205 -9.19 -5.33 8.28
C LEU A 205 -9.04 -4.30 7.15
N ILE A 206 -8.34 -3.20 7.42
CA ILE A 206 -7.92 -2.25 6.40
C ILE A 206 -6.41 -2.35 6.21
N ILE A 207 -5.97 -2.44 4.96
CA ILE A 207 -4.59 -2.35 4.53
C ILE A 207 -4.40 -1.03 3.79
N ILE A 208 -3.32 -0.30 4.07
CA ILE A 208 -3.02 0.97 3.42
C ILE A 208 -1.76 0.83 2.58
N SER A 209 -1.87 1.14 1.29
CA SER A 209 -0.71 1.44 0.44
C SER A 209 -0.35 2.91 0.66
N ALA A 210 0.68 3.13 1.47
CA ALA A 210 1.05 4.45 1.97
C ALA A 210 2.22 5.04 1.19
N GLY A 211 1.90 5.67 0.06
CA GLY A 211 2.82 6.51 -0.72
C GLY A 211 2.72 7.97 -0.32
N PHE A 212 3.86 8.66 -0.22
CA PHE A 212 3.91 10.06 0.21
C PHE A 212 4.30 11.04 -0.92
N ASP A 213 4.17 10.59 -2.16
CA ASP A 213 4.48 11.30 -3.40
C ASP A 213 3.34 12.19 -3.92
N ALA A 214 2.18 12.20 -3.26
CA ALA A 214 1.16 13.23 -3.48
C ALA A 214 1.55 14.59 -2.87
N HIS A 215 2.64 14.64 -2.10
CA HIS A 215 3.15 15.84 -1.47
C HIS A 215 3.59 16.88 -2.51
N GLN A 216 3.30 18.16 -2.27
CA GLN A 216 3.61 19.28 -3.19
C GLN A 216 5.10 19.44 -3.56
N ALA A 217 6.00 18.81 -2.81
CA ALA A 217 7.45 18.85 -3.04
C ALA A 217 7.95 17.66 -3.87
N ASP A 218 7.12 16.63 -4.08
CA ASP A 218 7.55 15.41 -4.74
C ASP A 218 7.85 15.65 -6.23
N PRO A 219 8.97 15.14 -6.76
CA PRO A 219 9.36 15.39 -8.14
C PRO A 219 8.61 14.52 -9.18
N LEU A 220 7.89 13.48 -8.76
CA LEU A 220 7.29 12.50 -9.69
C LEU A 220 5.81 12.73 -9.96
N ALA A 221 5.17 13.67 -9.26
CA ALA A 221 3.78 14.03 -9.48
C ALA A 221 3.53 15.54 -9.38
N ASN A 222 2.28 15.94 -9.55
CA ASN A 222 1.85 17.34 -9.60
C ASN A 222 0.66 17.59 -8.65
N LEU A 223 0.42 16.73 -7.67
CA LEU A 223 -0.54 17.03 -6.60
C LEU A 223 0.12 17.92 -5.54
N ASN A 224 -0.70 18.69 -4.84
CA ASN A 224 -0.27 19.69 -3.88
C ASN A 224 -0.72 19.33 -2.46
N TRP A 225 -0.56 18.08 -2.04
CA TRP A 225 -0.86 17.69 -0.67
C TRP A 225 0.22 18.17 0.28
N THR A 226 -0.16 18.33 1.54
CA THR A 226 0.71 18.68 2.66
C THR A 226 0.70 17.55 3.71
N GLU A 227 1.57 17.65 4.72
CA GLU A 227 1.57 16.70 5.84
C GLU A 227 0.21 16.66 6.56
N ASP A 228 -0.50 17.78 6.65
CA ASP A 228 -1.84 17.86 7.25
C ASP A 228 -2.91 17.12 6.43
N ASP A 229 -2.70 16.97 5.13
CA ASP A 229 -3.57 16.16 4.27
C ASP A 229 -3.35 14.67 4.53
N PHE A 230 -2.09 14.24 4.69
CA PHE A 230 -1.77 12.87 5.11
C PHE A 230 -2.29 12.57 6.51
N ARG A 231 -2.21 13.51 7.46
CA ARG A 231 -2.85 13.36 8.79
C ARG A 231 -4.35 13.18 8.67
N TRP A 232 -5.00 13.98 7.82
CA TRP A 232 -6.45 13.91 7.65
C TRP A 232 -6.88 12.58 7.05
N VAL A 233 -6.27 12.13 5.95
CA VAL A 233 -6.69 10.88 5.30
C VAL A 233 -6.44 9.68 6.22
N THR A 234 -5.34 9.70 6.99
CA THR A 234 -5.06 8.66 7.99
C THR A 234 -6.13 8.62 9.08
N ASN A 235 -6.55 9.77 9.63
CA ASN A 235 -7.63 9.83 10.61
C ASN A 235 -8.95 9.34 10.03
N ALA A 236 -9.28 9.76 8.80
CA ALA A 236 -10.54 9.38 8.16
C ALA A 236 -10.62 7.87 7.88
N ILE A 237 -9.51 7.24 7.48
CA ILE A 237 -9.41 5.78 7.36
C ILE A 237 -9.59 5.09 8.72
N LEU A 238 -8.95 5.62 9.77
CA LEU A 238 -9.07 5.07 11.12
C LEU A 238 -10.48 5.21 11.72
N ASP A 239 -11.22 6.27 11.37
CA ASP A 239 -12.62 6.41 11.78
C ASP A 239 -13.48 5.24 11.24
N VAL A 240 -13.28 4.87 9.97
CA VAL A 240 -13.97 3.72 9.37
C VAL A 240 -13.44 2.39 9.95
N ALA A 241 -12.14 2.28 10.21
CA ALA A 241 -11.55 1.12 10.87
C ALA A 241 -12.13 0.91 12.28
N GLU A 242 -12.29 1.96 13.07
CA GLU A 242 -12.92 1.86 14.40
C GLU A 242 -14.36 1.39 14.33
N ALA A 243 -15.12 1.83 13.32
CA ALA A 243 -16.51 1.44 13.11
C ALA A 243 -16.67 -0.04 12.75
N HIS A 244 -15.80 -0.59 11.89
CA HIS A 244 -16.01 -1.93 11.29
C HIS A 244 -14.98 -2.99 11.69
N SER A 245 -13.72 -2.58 11.84
CA SER A 245 -12.59 -3.48 12.12
C SER A 245 -12.01 -3.30 13.52
N GLY A 246 -12.68 -2.59 14.43
CA GLY A 246 -12.17 -2.34 15.79
C GLY A 246 -10.79 -1.65 15.79
N GLY A 247 -10.55 -0.79 14.81
CA GLY A 247 -9.29 -0.05 14.63
C GLY A 247 -8.17 -0.82 13.95
N ARG A 248 -8.42 -2.05 13.48
CA ARG A 248 -7.39 -2.90 12.86
C ARG A 248 -6.95 -2.33 11.51
N VAL A 249 -5.70 -1.85 11.47
CA VAL A 249 -5.06 -1.28 10.27
C VAL A 249 -3.63 -1.75 10.11
N VAL A 250 -3.26 -2.17 8.90
CA VAL A 250 -1.86 -2.39 8.50
C VAL A 250 -1.53 -1.41 7.38
N SER A 251 -0.43 -0.68 7.50
CA SER A 251 0.04 0.24 6.47
C SER A 251 1.41 -0.22 5.97
N THR A 252 1.63 -0.17 4.65
CA THR A 252 2.92 -0.48 4.03
C THR A 252 3.41 0.70 3.22
N LEU A 253 4.69 1.02 3.34
CA LEU A 253 5.31 2.11 2.59
C LEU A 253 5.33 1.80 1.08
N GLU A 254 4.91 2.77 0.26
CA GLU A 254 4.99 2.72 -1.21
C GLU A 254 5.97 3.80 -1.73
N GLY A 255 5.47 4.79 -2.49
CA GLY A 255 6.23 5.90 -3.07
C GLY A 255 6.54 7.07 -2.12
N GLY A 256 7.13 8.11 -2.68
CA GLY A 256 7.67 9.28 -1.98
C GLY A 256 9.17 9.44 -2.26
N TYR A 257 9.51 10.52 -2.97
CA TYR A 257 10.78 10.71 -3.66
C TYR A 257 11.47 12.04 -3.36
N ASP A 258 10.77 13.01 -2.76
CA ASP A 258 11.40 14.07 -1.98
C ASP A 258 11.67 13.57 -0.55
N LEU A 259 12.94 13.49 -0.14
CA LEU A 259 13.32 12.82 1.11
C LEU A 259 12.85 13.55 2.37
N ASP A 260 12.81 14.88 2.33
CA ASP A 260 12.37 15.69 3.47
C ASP A 260 10.85 15.60 3.62
N ALA A 261 10.12 15.72 2.50
CA ALA A 261 8.67 15.52 2.46
C ALA A 261 8.26 14.11 2.85
N LEU A 262 8.95 13.09 2.34
CA LEU A 262 8.73 11.68 2.71
C LEU A 262 8.90 11.50 4.22
N ALA A 263 9.98 12.03 4.78
CA ALA A 263 10.26 11.93 6.21
C ALA A 263 9.15 12.59 7.06
N ALA A 264 8.76 13.83 6.72
CA ALA A 264 7.74 14.58 7.42
C ALA A 264 6.34 13.94 7.30
N SER A 265 5.96 13.52 6.09
CA SER A 265 4.65 12.90 5.81
C SER A 265 4.53 11.51 6.43
N THR A 266 5.59 10.70 6.39
CA THR A 266 5.62 9.39 7.07
C THR A 266 5.48 9.56 8.58
N ALA A 267 6.19 10.52 9.18
CA ALA A 267 6.07 10.82 10.61
C ALA A 267 4.66 11.30 10.98
N ALA A 268 4.03 12.09 10.10
CA ALA A 268 2.65 12.54 10.27
C ALA A 268 1.65 11.37 10.26
N HIS A 269 1.77 10.45 9.29
CA HIS A 269 0.94 9.24 9.19
C HIS A 269 1.14 8.31 10.38
N VAL A 270 2.38 7.95 10.71
CA VAL A 270 2.70 7.04 11.82
C VAL A 270 2.34 7.64 13.17
N GLY A 271 2.50 8.95 13.34
CA GLY A 271 2.04 9.65 14.56
C GLY A 271 0.55 9.45 14.80
N VAL A 272 -0.29 9.60 13.77
CA VAL A 272 -1.74 9.35 13.86
C VAL A 272 -2.04 7.88 14.16
N LEU A 273 -1.37 6.94 13.47
CA LEU A 273 -1.54 5.50 13.74
C LEU A 273 -1.22 5.14 15.20
N MET A 274 -0.17 5.75 15.78
CA MET A 274 0.25 5.52 17.16
C MET A 274 -0.69 6.18 18.18
N GLU A 275 -1.20 7.38 17.88
CA GLU A 275 -2.15 8.09 18.75
C GLU A 275 -3.50 7.36 18.86
N ARG A 276 -3.97 6.79 17.74
CA ARG A 276 -5.26 6.11 17.61
C ARG A 276 -5.20 4.60 17.88
N GLY A 277 -4.04 3.96 17.70
CA GLY A 277 -3.85 2.52 17.87
C GLY A 277 -3.74 2.04 19.33
N LYS A 278 -4.19 2.82 20.31
CA LYS A 278 -4.11 2.51 21.75
C LYS A 278 -5.32 1.72 22.26
#